data_AF-A0A3B0WUZ0-F1
#
_entry.id   AF-A0A3B0WUZ0-F1
#
_cell.length_a   1.000
_cell.length_b   1.000
_cell.length_c   1.000
_cell.angle_alpha   90.00
_cell.angle_beta   90.00
_cell.angle_gamma   90.00
#
_symmetry.space_group_name_H-M   'P 1'
#
loop_
_entity.id
_entity.type
_entity.pdbx_description
1 polymer ?
#
loop_
_entity_poly.entity_id
_entity_poly.type
_entity_poly.pdbx_seq_one_letter_code
_entity_poly.pdbx_strand_id
1 'polypeptide(L)'
;MLKQITCLCAGAFPANLSTAGPVTFRGLLLLAMLLTGNALQAAESTVYKQTADQTMEQVYPAVYKALEEAKFFVVFEPKISKMLSRFSEKWGEDYNQNKLSSIRSMVFCNGWYANAVSNVDPDMLALCPLRIGLYEKQGKTTVVFARPTAIGAQSAAKSVLKALEEEVINAINAGMKAGEG
;
A
#
# COMPACT_ATOMS: atom_id res chain seq x y z
N MET A 1 -43.71 15.59 -58.54
CA MET A 1 -42.94 15.93 -59.77
C MET A 1 -41.51 15.43 -59.56
N LEU A 2 -41.16 14.18 -59.89
CA LEU A 2 -40.82 13.60 -61.20
C LEU A 2 -39.55 14.22 -61.86
N LYS A 3 -38.44 13.46 -61.83
CA LYS A 3 -37.35 13.30 -62.84
C LYS A 3 -36.28 12.39 -62.19
N GLN A 4 -36.29 11.07 -62.39
CA GLN A 4 -35.79 10.26 -63.53
C GLN A 4 -34.31 10.48 -63.94
N ILE A 5 -33.53 9.40 -63.71
CA ILE A 5 -32.62 8.65 -64.64
C ILE A 5 -31.23 9.28 -64.87
N THR A 6 -30.10 8.59 -64.62
CA THR A 6 -29.45 7.56 -65.48
C THR A 6 -28.28 6.92 -64.68
N CYS A 7 -28.27 5.62 -64.38
CA CYS A 7 -27.61 4.50 -65.09
C CYS A 7 -26.07 4.61 -65.25
N LEU A 8 -25.31 3.71 -64.61
CA LEU A 8 -24.29 2.90 -65.29
C LEU A 8 -23.94 1.65 -64.47
N CYS A 9 -24.12 0.50 -65.09
CA CYS A 9 -23.84 -0.83 -64.57
C CYS A 9 -22.35 -1.19 -64.71
N ALA A 10 -21.82 -1.97 -63.77
CA ALA A 10 -20.75 -2.92 -64.01
C ALA A 10 -21.12 -4.25 -63.34
N GLY A 11 -21.29 -5.31 -64.15
CA GLY A 11 -21.21 -6.70 -63.69
C GLY A 11 -19.78 -7.05 -63.29
N ALA A 12 -19.44 -8.20 -62.71
CA ALA A 12 -20.05 -9.52 -62.83
C ALA A 12 -19.41 -10.48 -61.79
N PHE A 13 -20.23 -11.33 -61.15
CA PHE A 13 -19.94 -12.66 -60.53
C PHE A 13 -18.82 -12.82 -59.46
N PRO A 14 -18.82 -13.88 -58.62
CA PRO A 14 -19.82 -14.93 -58.42
C PRO A 14 -20.31 -15.06 -56.96
N ALA A 15 -21.39 -15.83 -56.82
CA ALA A 15 -21.81 -16.46 -55.58
C ALA A 15 -20.67 -17.29 -54.98
N ASN A 16 -20.43 -17.11 -53.68
CA ASN A 16 -19.86 -18.18 -52.86
C ASN A 16 -20.54 -18.15 -51.50
N LEU A 17 -21.59 -18.97 -51.36
CA LEU A 17 -22.09 -19.40 -50.07
C LEU A 17 -20.98 -20.21 -49.40
N SER A 18 -20.14 -19.54 -48.62
CA SER A 18 -19.28 -20.22 -47.66
C SER A 18 -20.15 -20.63 -46.48
N THR A 19 -20.47 -21.91 -46.43
CA THR A 19 -21.11 -22.60 -45.32
C THR A 19 -20.36 -22.29 -44.02
N ALA A 20 -20.96 -21.49 -43.16
CA ALA A 20 -20.54 -21.40 -41.77
C ALA A 20 -20.73 -22.79 -41.15
N GLY A 21 -19.63 -23.51 -40.94
CA GLY A 21 -19.63 -24.74 -40.17
C GLY A 21 -20.18 -24.46 -38.76
N PRO A 22 -20.79 -25.45 -38.09
CA PRO A 22 -21.29 -25.27 -36.75
C PRO A 22 -20.10 -24.94 -35.85
N VAL A 23 -20.03 -23.70 -35.37
CA VAL A 23 -19.18 -23.34 -34.24
C VAL A 23 -19.73 -24.17 -33.08
N THR A 24 -19.12 -25.33 -32.86
CA THR A 24 -19.58 -26.31 -31.88
C THR A 24 -19.73 -25.61 -30.54
N PHE A 25 -20.93 -25.69 -29.95
CA PHE A 25 -21.29 -25.15 -28.64
C PHE A 25 -20.24 -25.44 -27.53
N ARG A 26 -19.48 -26.54 -27.69
CA ARG A 26 -18.31 -26.90 -26.87
C ARG A 26 -17.17 -25.89 -26.88
N GLY A 27 -16.86 -25.26 -28.02
CA GLY A 27 -15.78 -24.28 -28.14
C GLY A 27 -16.12 -22.94 -27.49
N LEU A 28 -17.39 -22.55 -27.53
CA LEU A 28 -17.88 -21.31 -26.90
C LEU A 28 -17.93 -21.45 -25.36
N LEU A 29 -18.23 -22.64 -24.85
CA LEU A 29 -18.25 -22.92 -23.40
C LEU A 29 -16.83 -22.91 -22.78
N LEU A 30 -15.83 -23.42 -23.52
CA LEU A 30 -14.43 -23.43 -23.08
C LEU A 30 -13.81 -22.02 -23.07
N LEU A 31 -14.17 -21.16 -24.03
CA LEU A 31 -13.72 -19.76 -24.06
C LEU A 31 -14.37 -18.92 -22.95
N ALA A 32 -15.62 -19.22 -22.58
CA ALA A 32 -16.31 -18.56 -21.46
C ALA A 32 -15.74 -18.94 -20.08
N MET A 33 -15.23 -20.18 -19.90
CA MET A 33 -14.57 -20.60 -18.65
C MET A 33 -13.16 -20.02 -18.47
N LEU A 34 -12.48 -19.63 -19.56
CA LEU A 34 -11.15 -19.00 -19.48
C LEU A 34 -11.20 -17.51 -19.09
N LEU A 35 -12.36 -16.85 -19.19
CA LEU A 35 -12.53 -15.43 -18.92
C LEU A 35 -12.95 -15.11 -17.47
N THR A 36 -13.32 -16.11 -16.66
CA THR A 36 -13.77 -15.91 -15.26
C THR A 36 -12.66 -16.11 -14.22
N GLY A 37 -11.45 -16.50 -14.63
CA GLY A 37 -10.40 -16.98 -13.72
C GLY A 37 -9.43 -15.95 -13.13
N ASN A 38 -9.49 -14.68 -13.51
CA ASN A 38 -8.54 -13.67 -13.04
C ASN A 38 -9.23 -12.56 -12.25
N ALA A 39 -9.83 -12.91 -11.10
CA ALA A 39 -9.92 -11.93 -10.03
C ALA A 39 -8.47 -11.67 -9.58
N LEU A 40 -7.85 -10.60 -10.11
CA LEU A 40 -6.61 -10.06 -9.58
C LEU A 40 -6.87 -9.72 -8.11
N GLN A 41 -6.57 -10.64 -7.19
CA GLN A 41 -6.41 -10.28 -5.79
C GLN A 41 -5.17 -9.40 -5.74
N ALA A 42 -5.39 -8.09 -5.72
CA ALA A 42 -4.36 -7.16 -5.33
C ALA A 42 -3.94 -7.54 -3.91
N ALA A 43 -2.79 -8.22 -3.79
CA ALA A 43 -2.21 -8.49 -2.49
C ALA A 43 -1.95 -7.15 -1.82
N GLU A 44 -2.51 -6.93 -0.62
CA GLU A 44 -2.19 -5.74 0.14
C GLU A 44 -0.68 -5.69 0.38
N SER A 45 -0.09 -4.51 0.19
CA SER A 45 1.33 -4.28 0.46
C SER A 45 1.64 -4.63 1.92
N THR A 46 2.73 -5.37 2.14
CA THR A 46 3.25 -5.72 3.47
C THR A 46 3.67 -4.49 4.28
N VAL A 47 3.85 -3.35 3.61
CA VAL A 47 4.13 -2.06 4.22
C VAL A 47 2.95 -1.13 3.93
N TYR A 48 2.29 -0.67 4.99
CA TYR A 48 1.40 0.47 4.92
C TYR A 48 2.21 1.73 4.66
N LYS A 49 1.72 2.60 3.76
CA LYS A 49 2.40 3.82 3.36
C LYS A 49 1.40 4.94 3.16
N GLN A 50 1.68 6.10 3.73
CA GLN A 50 0.90 7.32 3.53
C GLN A 50 1.83 8.52 3.38
N THR A 51 1.56 9.36 2.39
CA THR A 51 2.34 10.58 2.10
C THR A 51 1.46 11.80 2.26
N ALA A 52 1.99 12.86 2.86
CA ALA A 52 1.37 14.17 2.95
C ALA A 52 2.29 15.22 2.33
N ASP A 53 1.69 16.25 1.73
CA ASP A 53 2.39 17.38 1.11
C ASP A 53 2.82 18.41 2.18
N GLN A 54 3.58 17.91 3.16
CA GLN A 54 3.91 18.59 4.40
C GLN A 54 5.29 18.19 4.91
N THR A 55 5.95 19.10 5.62
CA THR A 55 7.32 18.86 6.12
C THR A 55 7.33 17.92 7.31
N MET A 56 8.50 17.35 7.61
CA MET A 56 8.70 16.47 8.76
C MET A 56 8.37 17.20 10.06
N GLU A 57 8.65 18.50 10.15
CA GLU A 57 8.37 19.34 11.32
C GLU A 57 6.88 19.44 11.62
N GLN A 58 6.02 19.36 10.61
CA GLN A 58 4.56 19.40 10.77
C GLN A 58 4.01 18.00 11.08
N VAL A 59 4.40 17.00 10.29
CA VAL A 59 3.83 15.65 10.36
C VAL A 59 4.28 14.90 11.61
N TYR A 60 5.55 15.00 11.99
CA TYR A 60 6.10 14.22 13.09
C TYR A 60 5.39 14.48 14.44
N PRO A 61 5.25 15.73 14.94
CA PRO A 61 4.54 15.96 16.20
C PRO A 61 3.06 15.59 16.14
N ALA A 62 2.41 15.74 14.98
CA ALA A 62 1.00 15.39 14.81
C ALA A 62 0.79 13.86 14.89
N VAL A 63 1.62 13.07 14.21
CA VAL A 63 1.58 11.60 14.28
C VAL A 63 1.97 11.11 15.68
N TYR A 64 2.98 11.71 16.32
CA TYR A 64 3.33 11.42 17.71
C TYR A 64 2.11 11.56 18.61
N LYS A 65 1.45 12.72 18.55
CA LYS A 65 0.28 13.02 19.39
C LYS A 65 -0.87 12.05 19.13
N ALA A 66 -1.15 11.73 17.86
CA ALA A 66 -2.22 10.80 17.51
C ALA A 66 -1.96 9.38 18.03
N LEU A 67 -0.71 8.90 18.00
CA LEU A 67 -0.33 7.62 18.61
C LEU A 67 -0.57 7.62 20.13
N GLU A 68 -0.11 8.67 20.81
CA GLU A 68 -0.29 8.85 22.26
C GLU A 68 -1.77 8.91 22.68
N GLU A 69 -2.60 9.63 21.93
CA GLU A 69 -4.04 9.71 22.14
C GLU A 69 -4.70 8.33 21.97
N ALA A 70 -4.22 7.54 21.01
CA ALA A 70 -4.61 6.15 20.81
C ALA A 70 -3.93 5.16 21.78
N LYS A 71 -3.25 5.64 22.83
CA LYS A 71 -2.57 4.82 23.87
C LYS A 71 -1.42 3.96 23.34
N PHE A 72 -0.87 4.32 22.18
CA PHE A 72 0.39 3.81 21.66
C PHE A 72 1.52 4.76 22.07
N PHE A 73 2.03 4.55 23.28
CA PHE A 73 3.02 5.43 23.89
C PHE A 73 4.37 5.29 23.19
N VAL A 74 4.93 6.41 22.75
CA VAL A 74 6.25 6.48 22.11
C VAL A 74 7.33 6.37 23.18
N VAL A 75 8.13 5.31 23.09
CA VAL A 75 9.19 5.01 24.08
C VAL A 75 10.58 5.39 23.57
N PHE A 76 10.75 5.55 22.26
CA PHE A 76 12.04 5.95 21.67
C PHE A 76 11.87 6.61 20.30
N GLU A 77 12.70 7.62 20.04
CA GLU A 77 12.61 8.48 18.86
C GLU A 77 13.95 8.65 18.12
N PRO A 78 14.36 7.66 17.30
CA PRO A 78 15.56 7.78 16.48
C PRO A 78 15.50 8.97 15.50
N LYS A 79 16.51 9.85 15.54
CA LYS A 79 16.82 10.82 14.48
C LYS A 79 17.83 10.21 13.50
N ILE A 80 17.34 9.27 12.67
CA ILE A 80 18.17 8.42 11.79
C ILE A 80 19.01 9.27 10.82
N SER A 81 18.43 10.27 10.17
CA SER A 81 19.19 11.14 9.24
C SER A 81 20.40 11.80 9.91
N LYS A 82 20.27 12.25 11.16
CA LYS A 82 21.38 12.83 11.95
C LYS A 82 22.45 11.81 12.31
N MET A 83 22.07 10.54 12.50
CA MET A 83 23.03 9.46 12.74
C MET A 83 23.78 9.11 11.44
N LEU A 84 23.07 9.00 10.33
CA LEU A 84 23.63 8.67 9.02
C LEU A 84 24.54 9.77 8.48
N SER A 85 24.22 11.06 8.72
CA SER A 85 25.02 12.17 8.19
C SER A 85 26.46 12.19 8.69
N ARG A 86 26.74 11.57 9.84
CA ARG A 86 28.10 11.39 10.38
C ARG A 86 28.98 10.47 9.54
N PHE A 87 28.38 9.66 8.68
CA PHE A 87 29.07 8.74 7.78
C PHE A 87 29.07 9.26 6.32
N SER A 88 28.57 10.48 6.08
CA SER A 88 28.45 11.03 4.73
C SER A 88 29.78 11.08 3.97
N GLU A 89 30.86 11.52 4.62
CA GLU A 89 32.20 11.50 4.03
C GLU A 89 32.69 10.08 3.72
N LYS A 90 32.50 9.15 4.67
CA LYS A 90 32.92 7.76 4.51
C LYS A 90 32.21 7.06 3.35
N TRP A 91 30.92 7.35 3.15
CA TRP A 91 30.11 6.73 2.11
C TRP A 91 30.16 7.48 0.77
N GLY A 92 30.52 8.75 0.75
CA GLY A 92 30.67 9.53 -0.47
C GLY A 92 29.42 9.46 -1.35
N GLU A 93 29.58 8.94 -2.56
CA GLU A 93 28.50 8.82 -3.57
C GLU A 93 27.41 7.79 -3.19
N ASP A 94 27.70 6.88 -2.26
CA ASP A 94 26.72 5.92 -1.74
C ASP A 94 25.80 6.54 -0.67
N TYR A 95 26.14 7.73 -0.16
CA TYR A 95 25.32 8.40 0.84
C TYR A 95 24.06 9.02 0.23
N ASN A 96 22.90 8.61 0.74
CA ASN A 96 21.60 9.27 0.51
C ASN A 96 21.27 9.51 -0.98
N GLN A 97 21.47 8.49 -1.83
CA GLN A 97 21.16 8.55 -3.27
C GLN A 97 19.69 8.92 -3.57
N ASN A 98 18.78 8.63 -2.64
CA ASN A 98 17.37 9.01 -2.73
C ASN A 98 17.06 10.47 -2.40
N LYS A 99 18.07 11.25 -1.96
CA LYS A 99 17.97 12.67 -1.62
C LYS A 99 16.89 12.96 -0.57
N LEU A 100 16.85 12.13 0.48
CA LEU A 100 15.95 12.32 1.61
C LEU A 100 16.46 13.47 2.48
N SER A 101 15.61 14.46 2.78
CA SER A 101 15.94 15.59 3.65
C SER A 101 15.90 15.20 5.13
N SER A 102 15.04 14.24 5.49
CA SER A 102 14.90 13.77 6.87
C SER A 102 14.51 12.30 6.92
N ILE A 103 15.00 11.58 7.93
CA ILE A 103 14.61 10.20 8.25
C ILE A 103 14.48 10.11 9.76
N ARG A 104 13.29 9.76 10.23
CA ARG A 104 12.97 9.58 11.65
C ARG A 104 12.26 8.26 11.87
N SER A 105 12.20 7.82 13.12
CA SER A 105 11.39 6.69 13.52
C SER A 105 10.74 6.99 14.87
N MET A 106 9.56 6.42 15.09
CA MET A 106 8.95 6.33 16.41
C MET A 106 8.84 4.85 16.75
N VAL A 107 9.33 4.50 17.93
CA VAL A 107 9.19 3.18 18.53
C VAL A 107 8.19 3.33 19.67
N PHE A 108 7.13 2.54 19.65
CA PHE A 108 5.98 2.73 20.53
C PHE A 108 5.33 1.40 20.92
N CYS A 109 4.55 1.44 22.00
CA CYS A 109 3.90 0.25 22.53
C CYS A 109 2.51 0.58 23.09
N ASN A 110 1.62 -0.41 23.06
CA ASN A 110 0.39 -0.44 23.83
C ASN A 110 0.42 -1.69 24.71
N GLY A 111 0.45 -1.52 26.03
CA GLY A 111 0.61 -2.62 26.99
C GLY A 111 -0.53 -3.64 26.94
N TRP A 112 -1.75 -3.21 26.58
CA TRP A 112 -2.88 -4.11 26.42
C TRP A 112 -2.66 -5.07 25.25
N TYR A 113 -2.27 -4.53 24.09
CA TYR A 113 -1.96 -5.34 22.92
C TYR A 113 -0.72 -6.22 23.12
N ALA A 114 0.32 -5.72 23.80
CA ALA A 114 1.50 -6.52 24.12
C ALA A 114 1.12 -7.76 24.94
N ASN A 115 0.30 -7.59 25.99
CA ASN A 115 -0.23 -8.69 26.80
C ASN A 115 -1.16 -9.62 26.00
N ALA A 116 -2.07 -9.06 25.20
CA ALA A 116 -3.00 -9.86 24.41
C ALA A 116 -2.27 -10.75 23.39
N VAL A 117 -1.30 -10.19 22.66
CA VAL A 117 -0.48 -10.94 21.69
C VAL A 117 0.34 -12.01 22.41
N SER A 118 1.04 -11.68 23.50
CA SER A 118 1.90 -12.63 24.21
C SER A 118 1.13 -13.83 24.79
N ASN A 119 -0.14 -13.63 25.16
CA ASN A 119 -0.98 -14.70 25.68
C ASN A 119 -1.47 -15.68 24.60
N VAL A 120 -1.58 -15.21 23.35
CA VAL A 120 -2.09 -16.02 22.23
C VAL A 120 -0.96 -16.66 21.44
N ASP A 121 0.08 -15.88 21.12
CA ASP A 121 1.25 -16.34 20.38
C ASP A 121 2.49 -15.53 20.82
N PRO A 122 3.32 -16.08 21.72
CA PRO A 122 4.49 -15.38 22.25
C PRO A 122 5.56 -15.10 21.19
N ASP A 123 5.62 -15.84 20.08
CA ASP A 123 6.59 -15.58 19.01
C ASP A 123 6.32 -14.23 18.33
N MET A 124 5.08 -13.75 18.40
CA MET A 124 4.70 -12.43 17.87
C MET A 124 5.21 -11.26 18.74
N LEU A 125 5.82 -11.52 19.90
CA LEU A 125 6.60 -10.50 20.62
C LEU A 125 7.79 -9.98 19.79
N ALA A 126 8.19 -10.67 18.72
CA ALA A 126 9.12 -10.14 17.72
C ALA A 126 8.68 -8.79 17.10
N LEU A 127 7.39 -8.46 17.20
CA LEU A 127 6.81 -7.18 16.76
C LEU A 127 6.81 -6.09 17.84
N CYS A 128 7.21 -6.41 19.08
CA CYS A 128 7.15 -5.52 20.24
C CYS A 128 8.55 -5.00 20.63
N PRO A 129 8.76 -3.67 20.80
CA PRO A 129 7.80 -2.61 20.51
C PRO A 129 7.55 -2.46 19.00
N LEU A 130 6.39 -1.88 18.67
CA LEU A 130 6.08 -1.51 17.30
C LEU A 130 6.96 -0.33 16.86
N ARG A 131 7.09 -0.16 15.54
CA ARG A 131 7.80 0.99 14.97
C ARG A 131 7.14 1.51 13.70
N ILE A 132 7.18 2.83 13.52
CA ILE A 132 6.98 3.48 12.23
C ILE A 132 8.26 4.18 11.77
N GLY A 133 8.45 4.23 10.46
CA GLY A 133 9.45 5.08 9.81
C GLY A 133 8.78 6.30 9.23
N LEU A 134 9.46 7.44 9.28
CA LEU A 134 9.07 8.64 8.56
C LEU A 134 10.27 9.09 7.71
N TYR A 135 10.02 9.43 6.46
CA TYR A 135 11.03 10.10 5.64
C TYR A 135 10.44 11.31 4.93
N GLU A 136 11.26 12.32 4.73
CA GLU A 136 10.90 13.50 3.94
C GLU A 136 11.71 13.53 2.65
N LYS A 137 11.03 13.84 1.55
CA LYS A 137 11.62 14.05 0.24
C LYS A 137 10.90 15.19 -0.45
N GLN A 138 11.63 16.22 -0.86
CA GLN A 138 11.09 17.39 -1.57
C GLN A 138 9.93 18.07 -0.81
N GLY A 139 10.06 18.24 0.50
CA GLY A 139 9.03 18.87 1.34
C GLY A 139 7.78 18.01 1.58
N LYS A 140 7.77 16.74 1.13
CA LYS A 140 6.68 15.79 1.37
C LYS A 140 7.13 14.72 2.36
N THR A 141 6.34 14.49 3.40
CA THR A 141 6.63 13.48 4.41
C THR A 141 5.82 12.22 4.15
N THR A 142 6.48 11.08 4.24
CA THR A 142 5.86 9.76 4.14
C THR A 142 6.04 8.99 5.43
N VAL A 143 4.95 8.45 5.96
CA VAL A 143 4.95 7.48 7.06
C VAL A 143 4.87 6.07 6.46
N VAL A 144 5.69 5.16 6.99
CA VAL A 144 5.67 3.74 6.65
C VAL A 144 5.54 2.89 7.90
N PHE A 145 4.70 1.85 7.81
CA PHE A 145 4.43 0.90 8.89
C PHE A 145 4.46 -0.53 8.34
N ALA A 146 5.29 -1.39 8.92
CA ALA A 146 5.31 -2.80 8.57
C ALA A 146 4.07 -3.47 9.17
N ARG A 147 3.21 -4.05 8.33
CA ARG A 147 1.92 -4.60 8.74
C ARG A 147 2.11 -5.84 9.62
N PRO A 148 1.71 -5.81 10.90
CA PRO A 148 1.74 -6.98 11.77
C PRO A 148 0.99 -8.19 11.19
N THR A 149 -0.11 -7.97 10.48
CA THR A 149 -0.89 -9.04 9.85
C THR A 149 -0.18 -9.75 8.71
N ALA A 150 0.81 -9.11 8.08
CA ALA A 150 1.65 -9.74 7.07
C ALA A 150 2.69 -10.67 7.70
N ILE A 151 3.30 -10.26 8.82
CA ILE A 151 4.30 -11.06 9.53
C ILE A 151 3.63 -12.22 10.27
N GLY A 152 2.54 -11.94 11.00
CA GLY A 152 1.75 -12.93 11.72
C GLY A 152 0.63 -13.56 10.88
N ALA A 153 0.80 -13.68 9.55
CA ALA A 153 -0.27 -14.14 8.65
C ALA A 153 -0.80 -15.55 8.99
N GLN A 154 0.06 -16.37 9.59
CA GLN A 154 -0.22 -17.75 10.03
C GLN A 154 -0.27 -17.88 11.56
N SER A 155 -0.11 -16.78 12.31
CA SER A 155 -0.11 -16.78 13.77
C SER A 155 -1.52 -16.97 14.32
N ALA A 156 -1.63 -17.62 15.48
CA ALA A 156 -2.87 -17.67 16.25
C ALA A 156 -3.34 -16.27 16.69
N ALA A 157 -2.40 -15.31 16.84
CA ALA A 157 -2.68 -13.94 17.24
C ALA A 157 -3.17 -13.05 16.08
N LYS A 158 -3.37 -13.58 14.87
CA LYS A 158 -3.73 -12.80 13.66
C LYS A 158 -4.91 -11.83 13.87
N SER A 159 -5.93 -12.23 14.62
CA SER A 159 -7.07 -11.36 14.93
C SER A 159 -6.68 -10.15 15.79
N VAL A 160 -5.86 -10.37 16.81
CA VAL A 160 -5.30 -9.32 17.68
C VAL A 160 -4.38 -8.40 16.87
N LEU A 161 -3.52 -8.97 16.02
CA LEU A 161 -2.63 -8.22 15.15
C LEU A 161 -3.40 -7.35 14.16
N LYS A 162 -4.54 -7.83 13.65
CA LYS A 162 -5.42 -7.05 12.77
C LYS A 162 -6.02 -5.84 13.48
N ALA A 163 -6.58 -6.01 14.68
CA ALA A 163 -7.15 -4.92 15.45
C ALA A 163 -6.08 -3.85 15.80
N LEU A 164 -4.92 -4.29 16.27
CA LEU A 164 -3.78 -3.41 16.53
C LEU A 164 -3.33 -2.67 15.27
N GLU A 165 -3.22 -3.36 14.14
CA GLU A 165 -2.79 -2.76 12.87
C GLU A 165 -3.76 -1.66 12.42
N GLU A 166 -5.06 -1.93 12.49
CA GLU A 166 -6.12 -0.98 12.15
C GLU A 166 -6.06 0.26 13.04
N GLU A 167 -5.89 0.10 14.36
CA GLU A 167 -5.77 1.24 15.28
C GLU A 167 -4.53 2.09 15.02
N VAL A 168 -3.38 1.46 14.76
CA VAL A 168 -2.14 2.19 14.43
C VAL A 168 -2.29 2.93 13.10
N ILE A 169 -2.88 2.30 12.09
CA ILE A 169 -3.15 2.96 10.79
C ILE A 169 -4.11 4.13 10.98
N ASN A 170 -5.14 4.00 11.81
CA ASN A 170 -6.06 5.09 12.12
C ASN A 170 -5.35 6.25 12.83
N ALA A 171 -4.47 5.97 13.78
CA ALA A 171 -3.66 6.99 14.45
C ALA A 171 -2.72 7.71 13.46
N ILE A 172 -2.06 6.95 12.56
CA ILE A 172 -1.24 7.55 11.48
C ILE A 172 -2.11 8.45 10.61
N ASN A 173 -3.25 7.97 10.13
CA ASN A 173 -4.18 8.74 9.31
C ASN A 173 -4.61 10.04 10.00
N ALA A 174 -4.97 9.97 11.27
CA ALA A 174 -5.38 11.12 12.06
C ALA A 174 -4.25 12.14 12.21
N GLY A 175 -3.03 11.70 12.54
CA GLY A 175 -1.86 12.57 12.66
C GLY A 175 -1.46 13.20 11.33
N MET A 176 -1.51 12.44 10.25
CA MET A 176 -1.21 12.93 8.89
C MET A 176 -2.21 14.01 8.45
N LYS A 177 -3.50 13.86 8.78
CA LYS A 177 -4.53 14.87 8.50
C LYS A 177 -4.40 16.10 9.41
N ALA A 178 -4.11 15.89 10.69
CA ALA A 178 -3.98 16.99 11.65
C ALA A 178 -2.78 17.89 11.38
N GLY A 179 -1.74 17.37 10.70
CA GLY A 179 -0.60 18.17 10.27
C GLY A 179 -0.99 19.29 9.30
N GLU A 180 -2.08 19.14 8.53
CA GLU A 180 -2.51 20.05 7.44
C GLU A 180 -2.94 21.45 7.90
N GLY A 181 -3.18 21.65 9.21
CA GLY A 181 -3.61 22.92 9.81
C GLY A 181 -2.51 23.63 10.59
#